data_AF-A0A564YPH7-F1
#
_entry.id   AF-A0A564YPH7-F1
#
_cell.length_a   1.000
_cell.length_b   1.000
_cell.length_c   1.000
_cell.angle_alpha   90.00
_cell.angle_beta   90.00
_cell.angle_gamma   90.00
#
_symmetry.space_group_name_H-M   'P 1'
#
loop_
_entity.id
_entity.type
_entity.pdbx_description
1 polymer ?
#
loop_
_entity_poly.entity_id
_entity_poly.type
_entity_poly.pdbx_seq_one_letter_code
_entity_poly.pdbx_strand_id
1 'polypeptide(L)'
;VYTPNKDHIRHILLFQFRQGNKARLAAKTLKHTYANDVENEKTCRRWFSLSRFKQDDFDLKDESRTGDSKTLNSEQLEVAIDGNQIQPALLEN
;
A
#
# COMPACT_ATOMS: atom_id res chain seq x y z
N VAL A 1 -17.07 -1.45 -15.17
CA VAL A 1 -16.84 -0.85 -13.82
C VAL A 1 -15.57 -0.03 -13.91
N TYR A 2 -15.61 1.25 -13.54
CA TYR A 2 -14.43 2.10 -13.57
C TYR A 2 -13.58 1.82 -12.32
N THR A 3 -12.32 1.47 -12.53
CA THR A 3 -11.35 1.27 -11.46
C THR A 3 -10.52 2.54 -11.30
N PRO A 4 -10.65 3.27 -10.19
CA PRO A 4 -9.90 4.50 -9.98
C PRO A 4 -8.42 4.17 -9.78
N ASN A 5 -7.54 4.96 -10.40
CA ASN A 5 -6.11 4.87 -10.11
C ASN A 5 -5.78 5.49 -8.73
N LYS A 6 -4.55 5.28 -8.26
CA LYS A 6 -4.11 5.74 -6.93
C LYS A 6 -4.21 7.26 -6.77
N ASP A 7 -3.81 8.02 -7.78
CA ASP A 7 -3.83 9.49 -7.74
C ASP A 7 -5.27 10.01 -7.63
N HIS A 8 -6.21 9.39 -8.33
CA HIS A 8 -7.63 9.71 -8.25
C HIS A 8 -8.20 9.44 -6.84
N ILE A 9 -7.85 8.29 -6.26
CA ILE A 9 -8.22 7.97 -4.87
C ILE A 9 -7.67 9.03 -3.91
N ARG A 10 -6.40 9.40 -4.04
CA ARG A 10 -5.73 10.39 -3.17
C ARG A 10 -6.38 11.77 -3.26
N HIS A 11 -6.78 12.22 -4.45
CA HIS A 11 -7.52 13.48 -4.62
C HIS A 11 -8.86 13.47 -3.88
N ILE A 12 -9.59 12.36 -3.95
CA ILE A 12 -10.87 12.23 -3.24
C ILE A 12 -10.64 12.26 -1.73
N LEU A 13 -9.60 11.59 -1.23
CA LEU A 13 -9.23 11.64 0.19
C LEU A 13 -8.89 13.06 0.64
N LEU A 14 -8.12 13.81 -0.16
CA LEU A 14 -7.80 15.21 0.13
C LEU A 14 -9.07 16.09 0.16
N PHE A 15 -9.96 15.92 -0.82
CA PHE A 15 -11.24 16.65 -0.87
C PHE A 15 -12.12 16.36 0.36
N GLN A 16 -12.18 15.10 0.79
CA GLN A 16 -12.93 14.70 1.99
C GLN A 16 -12.29 15.26 3.28
N PHE A 17 -10.96 15.25 3.36
CA PHE A 17 -10.23 15.84 4.49
C PHE A 17 -10.47 17.34 4.62
N ARG A 18 -10.41 18.10 3.51
CA ARG A 18 -10.67 19.54 3.48
C ARG A 18 -12.11 19.91 3.88
N GLN A 19 -13.06 19.02 3.66
CA GLN A 19 -14.43 19.18 4.15
C GLN A 19 -14.60 18.87 5.65
N GLY A 20 -13.52 18.46 6.35
CA GLY A 20 -13.57 18.11 7.77
C GLY A 20 -14.15 16.72 8.04
N ASN A 21 -14.32 15.89 7.00
CA ASN A 21 -14.84 14.54 7.18
C ASN A 21 -13.81 13.63 7.89
N LYS A 22 -14.30 12.54 8.48
CA LYS A 22 -13.42 11.51 9.09
C LYS A 22 -12.97 10.51 8.04
N ALA A 23 -11.79 9.92 8.22
CA ALA A 23 -11.24 8.89 7.31
C ALA A 23 -12.21 7.72 7.05
N ARG A 24 -12.99 7.31 8.07
CA ARG A 24 -14.02 6.27 7.94
C ARG A 24 -15.13 6.68 6.95
N LEU A 25 -15.52 7.95 6.95
CA LEU A 25 -16.52 8.50 6.04
C LEU A 25 -15.98 8.51 4.60
N ALA A 26 -14.75 8.99 4.41
CA ALA A 26 -14.08 8.95 3.11
C ALA A 26 -13.95 7.52 2.55
N ALA A 27 -13.62 6.54 3.41
CA ALA A 27 -13.55 5.13 3.02
C ALA A 27 -14.91 4.58 2.56
N LYS A 28 -16.00 4.95 3.25
CA LYS A 28 -17.38 4.58 2.87
C LYS A 28 -17.75 5.20 1.52
N THR A 29 -17.45 6.48 1.31
CA THR A 29 -17.70 7.16 0.02
C THR A 29 -17.01 6.44 -1.12
N LEU A 30 -15.73 6.13 -0.98
CA LEU A 30 -14.95 5.45 -2.02
C LEU A 30 -15.47 4.03 -2.33
N LYS A 31 -15.86 3.26 -1.30
CA LYS A 31 -16.50 1.94 -1.51
C LYS A 31 -17.83 2.06 -2.24
N HIS A 32 -18.62 3.08 -1.92
CA HIS A 32 -19.89 3.34 -2.57
C HIS A 32 -19.71 3.76 -4.03
N THR A 33 -18.73 4.61 -4.34
CA THR A 33 -18.49 5.14 -5.70
C THR A 33 -17.81 4.13 -6.63
N TYR A 34 -16.87 3.33 -6.14
CA TYR A 34 -15.98 2.51 -6.99
C TYR A 34 -16.05 0.99 -6.73
N ALA A 35 -17.07 0.54 -6.00
CA ALA A 35 -17.25 -0.84 -5.53
C ALA A 35 -16.26 -1.28 -4.43
N ASN A 36 -16.51 -2.45 -3.85
CA ASN A 36 -15.85 -2.95 -2.64
C ASN A 36 -14.38 -3.37 -2.82
N ASP A 37 -13.88 -3.49 -4.05
CA ASP A 37 -12.51 -3.94 -4.34
C ASP A 37 -11.42 -2.93 -3.95
N VAL A 38 -11.81 -1.74 -3.47
CA VAL A 38 -10.86 -0.78 -2.92
C VAL A 38 -10.61 -1.11 -1.44
N GLU A 39 -9.48 -1.76 -1.15
CA GLU A 39 -8.92 -1.93 0.20
C GLU A 39 -8.55 -0.58 0.82
N ASN A 40 -9.54 0.09 1.40
CA ASN A 40 -9.46 1.54 1.52
C ASN A 40 -9.41 2.09 2.95
N GLU A 41 -9.97 1.44 3.97
CA GLU A 41 -10.08 2.09 5.29
C GLU A 41 -8.73 2.31 5.96
N LYS A 42 -7.82 1.32 5.89
CA LYS A 42 -6.46 1.44 6.41
C LYS A 42 -5.67 2.52 5.65
N THR A 43 -5.84 2.56 4.33
CA THR A 43 -5.25 3.55 3.43
C THR A 43 -5.78 4.96 3.73
N CYS A 44 -7.10 5.14 3.82
CA CYS A 44 -7.76 6.39 4.22
C CYS A 44 -7.24 6.88 5.56
N ARG A 45 -7.19 6.02 6.59
CA ARG A 45 -6.64 6.37 7.90
C ARG A 45 -5.20 6.81 7.80
N ARG A 46 -4.37 6.10 7.03
CA ARG A 46 -2.97 6.48 6.85
C ARG A 46 -2.83 7.84 6.17
N TRP A 47 -3.60 8.14 5.13
CA TRP A 47 -3.60 9.46 4.48
C TRP A 47 -4.09 10.59 5.40
N PHE A 48 -5.13 10.34 6.21
CA PHE A 48 -5.66 11.33 7.16
C PHE A 48 -4.78 11.53 8.41
N SER A 49 -4.03 10.49 8.79
CA SER A 49 -3.07 10.53 9.90
C SER A 49 -1.67 10.94 9.48
N LEU A 50 -1.33 10.78 8.19
CA LEU A 50 -0.06 11.20 7.64
C LEU A 50 0.08 12.70 7.91
N SER A 51 1.27 13.05 8.38
CA SER A 51 1.72 14.42 8.50
C SER A 51 1.46 15.21 7.23
N ARG A 52 1.50 14.60 6.03
CA ARG A 52 1.17 15.20 4.73
C ARG A 52 -0.03 16.17 4.77
N PHE A 53 -1.25 15.68 5.01
CA PHE A 53 -2.45 16.53 5.02
C PHE A 53 -2.53 17.49 6.22
N LYS A 54 -1.80 17.21 7.31
CA LYS A 54 -1.76 18.05 8.52
C LYS A 54 -0.62 19.09 8.51
N GLN A 55 0.39 18.90 7.67
CA GLN A 55 1.56 19.77 7.49
C GLN A 55 1.43 20.61 6.21
N ASP A 56 0.23 20.69 5.63
CA ASP A 56 -0.04 21.36 4.34
C ASP A 56 0.78 20.80 3.16
N ASP A 57 1.34 19.59 3.30
CA ASP A 57 1.98 18.88 2.21
C ASP A 57 0.94 18.05 1.45
N PHE A 58 0.49 18.65 0.35
CA PHE A 58 -0.52 18.08 -0.56
C PHE A 58 0.07 17.33 -1.74
N ASP A 59 1.38 17.05 -1.75
CA ASP A 59 1.93 16.19 -2.78
C ASP A 59 1.36 14.77 -2.65
N LEU A 60 0.66 14.36 -3.71
CA LEU A 60 -0.06 13.09 -3.78
C LEU A 60 0.82 11.98 -4.36
N LYS A 61 2.10 12.23 -4.65
CA LYS A 61 3.03 11.21 -5.11
C LYS A 61 3.47 10.31 -3.97
N ASP A 62 3.84 9.09 -4.32
CA ASP A 62 4.55 8.25 -3.36
C ASP A 62 5.94 8.83 -3.18
N GLU A 63 6.34 9.05 -1.92
CA GLU A 63 7.74 9.35 -1.64
C GLU A 63 8.61 8.22 -2.19
N SER A 64 9.78 8.59 -2.71
CA SER A 64 10.80 7.61 -3.06
C SER A 64 11.01 6.73 -1.83
N ARG A 65 10.80 5.42 -1.98
CA ARG A 65 11.09 4.48 -0.90
C ARG A 65 12.59 4.54 -0.63
N THR A 66 12.98 5.28 0.38
CA THR A 66 14.35 5.22 0.91
C THR A 66 14.45 3.91 1.68
N GLY A 67 14.61 2.83 0.93
CA GLY A 67 15.04 1.54 1.44
C GLY A 67 16.31 1.19 0.70
N ASP A 68 17.32 0.72 1.43
CA ASP A 68 18.47 0.08 0.84
C ASP A 68 17.93 -1.07 -0.01
N SER A 69 17.85 -0.85 -1.32
CA SER A 69 17.65 -1.93 -2.27
C SER A 69 18.95 -2.71 -2.22
N LYS A 70 19.09 -3.61 -1.22
CA LYS A 70 20.17 -4.58 -1.17
C LYS A 70 20.04 -5.36 -2.48
N THR A 71 20.90 -5.04 -3.44
CA THR A 71 21.06 -5.80 -4.66
C THR A 71 21.54 -7.18 -4.21
N LEU A 72 20.59 -8.11 -4.02
CA LEU A 72 20.92 -9.52 -3.87
C LEU A 72 21.49 -9.93 -5.22
N ASN A 73 22.81 -10.14 -5.26
CA ASN A 73 23.46 -10.61 -6.46
C ASN A 73 23.13 -12.11 -6.67
N SER A 74 23.17 -12.57 -7.91
CA SER A 74 22.80 -13.96 -8.24
C SER A 74 23.65 -14.98 -7.48
N GLU A 75 24.90 -14.66 -7.20
CA GLU A 75 25.83 -15.50 -6.43
C GLU A 75 25.35 -15.72 -4.98
N GLN A 76 24.87 -14.67 -4.30
CA GLN A 76 24.29 -14.77 -2.96
C GLN A 76 22.99 -15.60 -2.96
N LEU A 77 22.24 -15.57 -4.06
CA LEU A 77 21.03 -16.38 -4.21
C LEU A 77 21.36 -17.85 -4.43
N GLU A 78 22.35 -18.17 -5.27
CA GLU A 78 22.80 -19.55 -5.53
C GLU A 78 23.33 -20.21 -4.25
N VAL A 79 24.15 -19.50 -3.46
CA VAL A 79 24.66 -20.00 -2.18
C VAL A 79 23.52 -20.29 -1.18
N ALA A 80 22.49 -19.45 -1.13
CA ALA A 80 21.35 -19.65 -0.24
C ALA A 80 20.47 -20.85 -0.65
N ILE A 81 20.37 -21.13 -1.95
CA ILE A 81 19.64 -22.29 -2.48
C ILE A 81 20.41 -23.58 -2.20
N ASP A 82 21.73 -23.58 -2.44
CA ASP A 82 22.57 -24.76 -2.27
C ASP A 82 22.73 -25.16 -0.79
N GLY A 83 22.71 -24.17 0.12
CA GLY A 83 22.68 -24.41 1.58
C GLY A 83 21.35 -24.93 2.11
N ASN A 84 20.26 -24.87 1.33
CA ASN A 84 18.93 -25.36 1.70
C ASN A 84 18.63 -26.70 1.01
N GLN A 85 19.49 -27.70 1.23
CA GLN A 85 19.24 -29.09 0.86
C GLN A 85 17.97 -29.56 1.60
N ILE A 86 16.83 -29.58 0.90
CA ILE A 86 15.58 -30.18 1.40
C ILE A 86 15.89 -31.65 1.70
N GLN A 87 15.85 -32.04 2.97
CA GLN A 87 15.99 -33.45 3.36
C GLN A 87 14.76 -34.23 2.86
N PRO A 88 14.92 -35.23 1.96
CA PRO A 88 13.83 -36.09 1.58
C PRO A 88 13.71 -37.20 2.62
N ALA A 89 12.99 -36.94 3.70
CA ALA A 89 12.56 -37.97 4.62
C ALA A 89 11.07 -37.78 4.92
N LEU A 90 10.33 -38.89 4.87
CA LEU A 90 8.91 -39.06 5.22
C LEU A 90 7.88 -38.93 4.07
N LEU A 91 7.96 -39.82 3.09
CA LEU A 91 6.74 -40.48 2.61
C LEU A 91 7.04 -41.90 2.08
N GLU A 92 7.41 -42.81 2.99
CA GLU A 92 6.95 -44.20 2.88
C GLU A 92 5.65 -44.29 3.68
N ASN A 93 4.55 -44.54 2.97
CA ASN A 93 3.38 -45.32 3.38
C ASN A 93 2.45 -45.50 2.20
#